data_AF-A0A292PHW5-F1
#
_entry.id   AF-A0A292PHW5-F1
#
_cell.length_a   1.000
_cell.length_b   1.000
_cell.length_c   1.000
_cell.angle_alpha   90.00
_cell.angle_beta   90.00
_cell.angle_gamma   90.00
#
_symmetry.space_group_name_H-M   'P 1'
#
loop_
_entity.id
_entity.type
_entity.pdbx_description
1 polymer ?
#
loop_
_entity_poly.entity_id
_entity_poly.type
_entity_poly.pdbx_seq_one_letter_code
_entity_poly.pdbx_strand_id
1 'polypeptide(L)'
;MDNLGENKYVLLALRYVKGSHSGINQGNLVWTIFTAYDINKLVGYFILDNASNNLSCFDHLSIQFNLALEGTGQLFKTLSRYIRCFGHVLNLVVRVLWYGKKSLHLGVNTGEKKAIVAENHAVDEW
;
A
#
# COMPACT_ATOMS: atom_id res chain seq x y z
N MET A 1 -16.18 4.88 -16.24
CA MET A 1 -16.06 5.30 -17.64
C MET A 1 -17.13 6.34 -17.89
N ASP A 2 -16.88 7.31 -18.75
CA ASP A 2 -17.97 8.15 -19.25
C ASP A 2 -18.80 7.41 -20.30
N ASN A 3 -19.79 8.11 -20.84
CA ASN A 3 -20.68 7.60 -21.87
C ASN A 3 -19.94 7.28 -23.19
N LEU A 4 -18.65 7.64 -23.29
CA LEU A 4 -17.78 7.39 -24.44
C LEU A 4 -16.80 6.23 -24.19
N GLY A 5 -16.78 5.65 -22.99
CA GLY A 5 -15.87 4.57 -22.62
C GLY A 5 -14.53 5.03 -22.03
N GLU A 6 -14.34 6.34 -21.84
CA GLU A 6 -13.07 6.90 -21.38
C GLU A 6 -12.92 6.80 -19.86
N ASN A 7 -11.67 6.59 -19.42
CA ASN A 7 -11.34 6.57 -18.01
C ASN A 7 -11.40 7.98 -17.42
N LYS A 8 -12.02 8.11 -16.25
CA LYS A 8 -12.10 9.37 -15.51
C LYS A 8 -11.25 9.32 -14.26
N TYR A 9 -10.53 10.41 -14.02
CA TYR A 9 -9.69 10.59 -12.85
C TYR A 9 -10.21 11.80 -12.07
N VAL A 10 -10.50 11.59 -10.78
CA VAL A 10 -10.96 12.65 -9.88
C VAL A 10 -10.20 12.50 -8.57
N LEU A 11 -9.65 13.61 -8.07
CA LEU A 11 -9.05 13.66 -6.74
C LEU A 11 -10.17 13.74 -5.70
N LEU A 12 -10.38 12.66 -4.95
CA LEU A 12 -11.39 12.63 -3.89
C LEU A 12 -10.96 13.36 -2.62
N ALA A 13 -9.69 13.21 -2.23
CA ALA A 13 -9.15 13.86 -1.04
C ALA A 13 -7.62 13.88 -1.03
N LEU A 14 -7.06 14.89 -0.38
CA LEU A 14 -5.68 14.94 0.08
C LEU A 14 -5.70 15.22 1.58
N ARG A 15 -5.31 14.25 2.40
CA ARG A 15 -5.43 14.32 3.86
C ARG A 15 -4.09 14.15 4.54
N TYR A 16 -3.88 14.93 5.59
CA TYR A 16 -2.77 14.75 6.50
C TYR A 16 -3.07 13.60 7.48
N VAL A 17 -2.16 12.62 7.56
CA VAL A 17 -2.24 11.53 8.55
C VAL A 17 -1.65 12.06 9.85
N LYS A 18 -2.48 12.21 10.89
CA LYS A 18 -2.02 12.61 12.23
C LYS A 18 -1.43 11.40 12.97
N GLY A 19 -0.32 11.61 13.67
CA GLY A 19 0.32 10.57 14.50
C GLY A 19 1.21 9.62 13.70
N SER A 20 1.33 8.37 14.15
CA SER A 20 2.14 7.36 13.46
C SER A 20 1.58 7.08 12.06
N HIS A 21 2.44 7.00 11.05
CA HIS A 21 2.10 6.63 9.68
C HIS A 21 1.92 5.11 9.52
N SER A 22 1.22 4.50 10.48
CA SER A 22 0.89 3.07 10.46
C SER A 22 -0.18 2.79 9.40
N GLY A 23 -0.21 1.54 8.92
CA GLY A 23 -1.22 1.11 7.97
C GLY A 23 -2.66 1.28 8.52
N ILE A 24 -2.86 1.07 9.83
CA ILE A 24 -4.14 1.28 10.51
C ILE A 24 -4.65 2.71 10.33
N ASN A 25 -3.79 3.70 10.62
CA ASN A 25 -4.18 5.11 10.58
C ASN A 25 -4.51 5.56 9.15
N GLN A 26 -3.71 5.08 8.19
CA GLN A 26 -3.97 5.32 6.77
C GLN A 26 -5.28 4.68 6.31
N GLY A 27 -5.51 3.41 6.69
CA GLY A 27 -6.72 2.67 6.32
C GLY A 27 -8.00 3.31 6.86
N ASN A 28 -7.99 3.71 8.13
CA ASN A 28 -9.14 4.40 8.75
C ASN A 28 -9.43 5.75 8.07
N LEU A 29 -8.40 6.50 7.71
CA LEU A 29 -8.54 7.77 7.01
C LEU A 29 -9.13 7.59 5.61
N VAL A 30 -8.63 6.59 4.86
CA VAL A 30 -9.16 6.22 3.54
C VAL A 30 -10.62 5.76 3.64
N TRP A 31 -10.96 4.92 4.63
CA TRP A 31 -12.33 4.47 4.86
C TRP A 31 -13.30 5.62 5.13
N THR A 32 -12.84 6.62 5.91
CA THR A 32 -13.62 7.83 6.18
C THR A 32 -13.92 8.61 4.89
N ILE A 33 -12.96 8.69 3.97
CA ILE A 33 -13.14 9.33 2.66
C ILE A 33 -14.17 8.55 1.84
N PHE A 34 -14.03 7.23 1.73
CA PHE A 34 -14.96 6.42 0.96
C PHE A 34 -16.40 6.49 1.48
N THR A 35 -16.56 6.55 2.80
CA THR A 35 -17.86 6.73 3.45
C THR A 35 -18.44 8.13 3.20
N ALA A 36 -17.62 9.18 3.24
CA ALA A 36 -18.07 10.55 2.99
C ALA A 36 -18.60 10.76 1.56
N TYR A 37 -18.11 9.98 0.59
CA TYR A 37 -18.56 10.02 -0.81
C TYR A 37 -19.53 8.87 -1.16
N ASP A 38 -19.90 8.02 -0.21
CA ASP A 38 -20.74 6.83 -0.40
C ASP A 38 -20.26 5.89 -1.52
N ILE A 39 -18.94 5.73 -1.65
CA ILE A 39 -18.32 4.88 -2.68
C ILE A 39 -17.82 3.54 -2.14
N ASN A 40 -18.04 3.23 -0.87
CA ASN A 40 -17.58 2.00 -0.21
C ASN A 40 -17.93 0.72 -1.01
N LYS A 41 -19.10 0.69 -1.68
CA LYS A 41 -19.54 -0.48 -2.46
C LYS A 41 -19.02 -0.50 -3.90
N LEU A 42 -18.40 0.59 -4.35
CA LEU A 42 -17.95 0.79 -5.73
C LEU A 42 -16.44 0.56 -5.90
N VAL A 43 -15.71 0.40 -4.79
CA VAL A 43 -14.25 0.25 -4.84
C VAL A 43 -13.86 -1.16 -5.29
N GLY A 44 -13.26 -1.26 -6.48
CA GLY A 44 -12.84 -2.53 -7.07
C GLY A 44 -11.39 -2.92 -6.75
N TYR A 45 -10.45 -2.03 -7.10
CA TYR A 45 -9.00 -2.25 -7.09
C TYR A 45 -8.27 -1.02 -6.60
N PHE A 46 -7.04 -1.22 -6.14
CA PHE A 46 -6.20 -0.17 -5.59
C PHE A 46 -4.80 -0.24 -6.17
N ILE A 47 -4.19 0.93 -6.36
CA ILE A 47 -2.80 1.08 -6.77
C ILE A 47 -2.05 1.80 -5.66
N LEU A 48 -1.03 1.16 -5.10
CA LEU A 48 -0.20 1.72 -4.03
C LEU A 48 1.28 1.46 -4.33
N ASP A 49 2.18 2.21 -3.71
CA ASP A 49 3.62 1.96 -3.83
C ASP A 49 4.06 0.71 -3.03
N ASN A 50 5.29 0.25 -3.24
CA ASN A 50 5.76 -1.04 -2.70
C ASN A 50 6.34 -0.88 -1.28
N ALA A 51 5.59 -0.26 -0.38
CA ALA A 51 5.94 -0.11 1.02
C ALA A 51 5.21 -1.15 1.89
N SER A 52 5.88 -1.73 2.88
CA SER A 52 5.32 -2.80 3.72
C SER A 52 4.09 -2.35 4.51
N ASN A 53 4.04 -1.08 4.90
CA ASN A 53 2.90 -0.47 5.60
C ASN A 53 1.62 -0.40 4.73
N ASN A 54 1.74 -0.40 3.40
CA ASN A 54 0.58 -0.41 2.50
C ASN A 54 -0.16 -1.74 2.55
N LEU A 55 0.55 -2.85 2.77
CA LEU A 55 -0.09 -4.16 2.94
C LEU A 55 -0.90 -4.18 4.24
N SER A 56 -0.29 -3.72 5.33
CA SER A 56 -1.01 -3.59 6.62
C SER A 56 -2.22 -2.66 6.51
N CYS A 57 -2.09 -1.52 5.81
CA CYS A 57 -3.21 -0.62 5.53
C CYS A 57 -4.37 -1.35 4.85
N PHE A 58 -4.04 -2.20 3.88
CA PHE A 58 -5.04 -2.95 3.13
C PHE A 58 -5.71 -4.04 3.95
N ASP A 59 -4.96 -4.75 4.79
CA ASP A 59 -5.52 -5.75 5.69
C ASP A 59 -6.57 -5.11 6.61
N HIS A 60 -6.29 -3.91 7.14
CA HIS A 60 -7.26 -3.15 7.92
C HIS A 60 -8.47 -2.67 7.12
N LEU A 61 -8.27 -2.16 5.91
CA LEU A 61 -9.37 -1.78 5.01
C LEU A 61 -10.26 -2.98 4.66
N SER A 62 -9.68 -4.16 4.47
CA SER A 62 -10.44 -5.36 4.12
C SER A 62 -11.44 -5.77 5.18
N ILE A 63 -11.11 -5.57 6.46
CA ILE A 63 -12.04 -5.79 7.58
C ILE A 63 -13.25 -4.88 7.42
N GLN A 64 -13.03 -3.59 7.15
CA GLN A 64 -14.12 -2.62 6.98
C GLN A 64 -15.00 -2.94 5.76
N PHE A 65 -14.40 -3.33 4.63
CA PHE A 65 -15.16 -3.79 3.47
C PHE A 65 -15.97 -5.06 3.76
N ASN A 66 -15.39 -6.03 4.47
CA ASN A 66 -16.08 -7.27 4.81
C ASN A 66 -17.27 -7.03 5.75
N LEU A 67 -17.14 -6.11 6.71
CA LEU A 67 -18.26 -5.66 7.54
C LEU A 67 -19.35 -4.99 6.70
N ALA A 68 -18.98 -4.13 5.74
CA ALA A 68 -19.94 -3.48 4.86
C ALA A 68 -20.63 -4.44 3.86
N LEU A 69 -20.04 -5.61 3.62
CA LEU A 69 -20.56 -6.67 2.74
C LEU A 69 -21.22 -7.80 3.52
N GLU A 70 -21.33 -7.71 4.85
CA GLU A 70 -21.98 -8.73 5.67
C GLU A 70 -23.41 -8.99 5.18
N GLY A 71 -23.79 -10.27 5.10
CA GLY A 71 -25.10 -10.69 4.57
C GLY A 71 -25.24 -10.71 3.05
N THR A 72 -24.25 -10.23 2.28
CA THR A 72 -24.28 -10.27 0.80
C THR A 72 -23.71 -11.56 0.20
N GLY A 73 -23.04 -12.39 1.00
CA GLY A 73 -22.30 -13.57 0.55
C GLY A 73 -20.99 -13.25 -0.20
N GLN A 74 -20.63 -11.97 -0.33
CA GLN A 74 -19.40 -11.53 -0.97
C GLN A 74 -18.28 -11.35 0.06
N LEU A 75 -17.04 -11.65 -0.36
CA LEU A 75 -15.84 -11.46 0.45
C LEU A 75 -14.87 -10.52 -0.26
N PHE A 76 -14.45 -9.48 0.45
CA PHE A 76 -13.40 -8.58 0.02
C PHE A 76 -12.02 -9.18 0.32
N LYS A 77 -11.43 -9.82 -0.71
CA LYS A 77 -10.07 -10.38 -0.65
C LYS A 77 -9.02 -9.33 -1.05
N THR A 78 -8.19 -8.95 -0.08
CA THR A 78 -7.09 -7.98 -0.21
C THR A 78 -6.15 -8.27 -1.37
N LEU A 79 -5.53 -9.45 -1.36
CA LEU A 79 -4.45 -9.78 -2.29
C LEU A 79 -4.89 -9.83 -3.75
N SER A 80 -6.17 -10.13 -4.02
CA SER A 80 -6.71 -10.13 -5.39
C SER A 80 -7.04 -8.75 -5.94
N ARG A 81 -7.03 -7.70 -5.10
CA ARG A 81 -7.48 -6.34 -5.45
C ARG A 81 -6.36 -5.30 -5.33
N TYR A 82 -5.19 -5.71 -4.89
CA TYR A 82 -4.01 -4.88 -4.70
C TYR A 82 -3.07 -4.94 -5.92
N ILE A 83 -2.79 -3.78 -6.50
CA ILE A 83 -1.86 -3.62 -7.63
C ILE A 83 -0.72 -2.70 -7.19
N ARG A 84 0.52 -3.09 -7.50
CA ARG A 84 1.70 -2.26 -7.21
C ARG A 84 1.84 -1.14 -8.24
N CYS A 85 2.22 0.06 -7.77
CA CYS A 85 2.49 1.21 -8.62
C CYS A 85 3.65 0.90 -9.58
N PHE A 86 3.36 0.94 -10.88
CA PHE A 86 4.34 0.67 -11.93
C PHE A 86 5.55 1.60 -11.84
N GLY A 87 5.34 2.89 -11.62
CA GLY A 87 6.43 3.86 -11.48
C GLY A 87 7.37 3.55 -10.31
N HIS A 88 6.83 3.06 -9.18
CA HIS A 88 7.64 2.64 -8.06
C HIS A 88 8.45 1.37 -8.39
N VAL A 89 7.82 0.38 -9.04
CA VAL A 89 8.52 -0.85 -9.47
C VAL A 89 9.64 -0.52 -10.46
N LEU A 90 9.39 0.36 -11.42
CA LEU A 90 10.41 0.81 -12.38
C LEU A 90 11.58 1.50 -11.67
N ASN A 91 11.30 2.37 -10.72
CA ASN A 91 12.33 3.04 -9.91
C ASN A 91 13.18 2.03 -9.10
N LEU A 92 12.59 0.95 -8.59
CA LEU A 92 13.35 -0.12 -7.93
C LEU A 92 14.26 -0.86 -8.93
N VAL A 93 13.75 -1.20 -10.11
CA VAL A 93 14.53 -1.88 -11.16
C VAL A 93 15.73 -1.02 -11.59
N VAL A 94 15.50 0.25 -11.89
CA VAL A 94 16.57 1.18 -12.31
C VAL A 94 17.63 1.31 -11.22
N ARG A 95 17.24 1.43 -9.95
CA ARG A 95 18.20 1.51 -8.83
C ARG A 95 19.05 0.26 -8.67
N VAL A 96 18.49 -0.92 -8.93
CA VAL A 96 19.25 -2.17 -8.89
C VAL A 96 20.21 -2.27 -10.06
N LEU A 97 19.78 -1.86 -11.27
CA LEU A 97 20.64 -1.85 -12.45
C LEU A 97 21.82 -0.88 -12.29
N TRP A 98 21.58 0.31 -11.72
CA TRP A 98 22.58 1.36 -11.61
C TRP A 98 23.55 1.16 -10.44
N TYR A 99 23.04 0.80 -9.26
CA TYR A 99 23.84 0.73 -8.02
C TYR A 99 24.17 -0.70 -7.57
N GLY A 100 23.70 -1.72 -8.30
CA GLY A 100 23.80 -3.13 -7.90
C GLY A 100 22.83 -3.53 -6.78
N LYS A 101 22.75 -4.84 -6.47
CA LYS A 101 21.75 -5.43 -5.54
C LYS A 101 21.70 -4.83 -4.13
N LYS A 102 22.75 -4.14 -3.67
CA LYS A 102 22.78 -3.49 -2.34
C LYS A 102 21.80 -2.33 -2.22
N SER A 103 21.26 -1.81 -3.32
CA SER A 103 20.32 -0.68 -3.31
C SER A 103 18.87 -1.03 -3.00
N LEU A 104 18.49 -2.32 -2.97
CA LEU A 104 17.12 -2.76 -2.65
C LEU A 104 16.67 -2.34 -1.24
N HIS A 105 17.62 -2.26 -0.30
CA HIS A 105 17.40 -1.85 1.10
C HIS A 105 17.55 -0.34 1.33
N LEU A 106 17.80 0.46 0.29
CA LEU A 106 17.94 1.93 0.41
C LEU A 106 16.60 2.66 0.31
N GLY A 107 15.50 1.95 0.01
CA GLY A 107 14.14 2.49 -0.02
C GLY A 107 13.39 2.37 1.30
N VAL A 108 13.97 1.73 2.33
CA VAL A 108 13.39 1.61 3.67
C VAL A 108 14.14 2.60 4.57
N ASN A 109 13.40 3.55 5.14
CA ASN A 109 13.83 4.66 6.00
C ASN A 109 15.29 4.68 6.45
N THR A 110 16.01 5.71 6.01
CA THR A 110 17.40 6.07 6.33
C THR A 110 17.60 6.50 7.80
N GLY A 111 17.00 5.80 8.77
CA GLY A 111 17.06 6.10 10.21
C GLY A 111 17.67 5.02 11.09
N GLU A 112 17.74 3.75 10.65
CA GLU A 112 18.08 2.62 11.54
C GLU A 112 19.40 1.91 11.21
N LYS A 113 20.27 2.52 10.39
CA LYS A 113 21.48 1.85 9.89
C LYS A 113 22.67 1.78 10.87
N LYS A 114 22.54 2.19 12.13
CA LYS A 114 23.67 2.12 13.08
C LYS A 114 23.72 0.88 13.98
N ALA A 115 22.71 0.00 13.97
CA ALA A 115 22.70 -1.16 14.88
C ALA A 115 22.98 -2.52 14.22
N ILE A 116 22.64 -2.72 12.94
CA ILE A 116 22.57 -4.07 12.36
C ILE A 116 23.91 -4.55 11.76
N VAL A 117 24.88 -3.66 11.56
CA VAL A 117 26.16 -4.03 10.92
C VAL A 117 27.14 -4.72 11.90
N ALA A 118 26.83 -4.74 13.20
CA ALA A 118 27.70 -5.34 14.22
C ALA A 118 27.45 -6.84 14.48
N GLU A 119 26.32 -7.42 14.05
CA GLU A 119 25.94 -8.79 14.45
C GLU A 119 26.06 -9.87 13.35
N ASN A 120 26.20 -9.52 12.07
CA ASN A 120 26.18 -10.51 10.98
C ASN A 120 27.56 -10.98 10.51
N HIS A 121 28.59 -10.92 11.38
CA HIS A 121 29.90 -11.49 11.11
C HIS A 121 30.13 -12.86 11.78
N ALA A 122 29.06 -13.49 12.26
CA ALA A 122 29.07 -14.87 12.72
C ALA A 122 27.84 -15.56 12.12
N VAL A 123 27.96 -16.86 11.84
CA VAL A 123 26.95 -17.77 11.29
C VAL A 123 26.87 -17.81 9.75
N ASP A 124 28.00 -18.17 9.15
CA ASP A 124 28.26 -19.46 8.49
C ASP A 124 27.18 -20.17 7.66
N GLU A 125 27.64 -20.56 6.47
CA GLU A 125 27.52 -21.87 5.80
C GLU A 125 26.12 -22.46 5.51
N TRP A 126 25.97 -22.84 4.22
CA TRP A 126 24.87 -23.54 3.52
C TRP A 126 23.73 -22.67 2.98
#